data_AF-A0A8J8G8V1-F1
#
_entry.id   AF-A0A8J8G8V1-F1
#
_cell.length_a   1.000
_cell.length_b   1.000
_cell.length_c   1.000
_cell.angle_alpha   90.00
_cell.angle_beta   90.00
_cell.angle_gamma   90.00
#
_symmetry.space_group_name_H-M   'P 1'
#
loop_
_entity.id
_entity.type
_entity.pdbx_description
1 polymer ?
#
loop_
_entity_poly.entity_id
_entity_poly.type
_entity_poly.pdbx_seq_one_letter_code
_entity_poly.pdbx_strand_id
1 'polypeptide(L)'
;MKKTILFSFLFLMLILQSCKKDVENRWEITEDFDKPSVTINDISKDYYNEAIELENFQKKYPWFQGTVTDSAFAKRRASKEEQKVYKEAASKVDLKKLSTDLSTLFGRIQYYFPEFKSPTVFTFSSATQMAEEPVIFDPKSNFLFIDISGFLGENNAFYKGIEPYLQKSMNTQNMLPKIAESIAIRLIPFSSTNQKFLDQMVYSGKTMILQDAFLPEIPDYLKMHYTQKQYDWAIANEGNIWDYFVESDLLFSADTRLQDRFISPAPFSKFYTEIDNESSPQVGIFTGWQICRKFLMEKPEVSLDKFIEMDATEIFNQSEYKPKD
;
A
#
# COMPACT_ATOMS: atom_id res chain seq x y z
N MET A 1 29.30 -74.30 11.86
CA MET A 1 28.26 -73.78 10.96
C MET A 1 27.28 -72.94 11.79
N LYS A 2 27.09 -71.66 11.40
CA LYS A 2 25.95 -70.72 11.60
C LYS A 2 24.98 -70.93 12.79
N LYS A 3 24.48 -69.92 13.52
CA LYS A 3 24.62 -68.45 13.54
C LYS A 3 23.98 -67.96 14.85
N THR A 4 24.52 -66.86 15.38
CA THR A 4 24.23 -66.21 16.66
C THR A 4 22.98 -65.33 16.64
N ILE A 5 22.33 -65.22 17.80
CA ILE A 5 21.27 -64.27 18.17
C ILE A 5 21.91 -62.88 18.45
N LEU A 6 21.31 -61.77 17.99
CA LEU A 6 21.01 -60.60 18.84
C LEU A 6 20.15 -59.54 18.10
N PHE A 7 19.07 -59.15 18.77
CA PHE A 7 18.27 -57.94 18.52
C PHE A 7 19.12 -56.68 18.71
N SER A 8 19.04 -55.72 17.79
CA SER A 8 19.31 -54.32 18.12
C SER A 8 18.54 -53.39 17.17
N PHE A 9 17.55 -52.74 17.78
CA PHE A 9 16.90 -51.50 17.36
C PHE A 9 17.98 -50.45 17.04
N LEU A 10 18.17 -50.06 15.79
CA LEU A 10 18.78 -48.76 15.48
C LEU A 10 18.56 -48.36 14.02
N PHE A 11 18.14 -47.10 13.86
CA PHE A 11 18.32 -46.28 12.67
C PHE A 11 17.37 -46.50 11.48
N LEU A 12 16.07 -46.31 11.74
CA LEU A 12 15.25 -45.54 10.81
C LEU A 12 15.60 -44.05 11.02
N MET A 13 16.78 -43.63 10.55
CA MET A 13 17.10 -42.20 10.46
C MET A 13 16.27 -41.66 9.31
N LEU A 14 15.07 -41.19 9.68
CA LEU A 14 14.30 -40.21 8.92
C LEU A 14 15.28 -39.19 8.37
N ILE A 15 15.49 -39.26 7.06
CA ILE A 15 16.04 -38.17 6.27
C ILE A 15 14.96 -37.09 6.27
N LEU A 16 14.80 -36.39 7.39
CA LEU A 16 14.25 -35.05 7.41
C LEU A 16 15.36 -34.16 6.86
N GLN A 17 15.60 -34.28 5.55
CA GLN A 17 16.06 -33.14 4.78
C GLN A 17 14.95 -32.11 4.88
N SER A 18 15.02 -31.30 5.93
CA SER A 18 14.44 -29.96 5.92
C SER A 18 15.09 -29.27 4.74
N CYS A 19 14.44 -29.36 3.58
CA CYS A 19 14.59 -28.37 2.54
C CYS A 19 14.17 -27.04 3.18
N LYS A 20 15.13 -26.34 3.79
CA LYS A 20 15.17 -24.90 3.65
C LYS A 20 15.39 -24.67 2.16
N LYS A 21 14.31 -24.77 1.38
CA LYS A 21 14.21 -23.97 0.18
C LYS A 21 14.48 -22.57 0.70
N ASP A 22 15.58 -21.97 0.27
CA ASP A 22 15.59 -20.52 0.15
C ASP A 22 14.24 -20.19 -0.47
N VAL A 23 13.41 -19.45 0.26
CA VAL A 23 12.12 -19.01 -0.28
C VAL A 23 12.52 -18.03 -1.39
N GLU A 24 12.76 -18.59 -2.58
CA GLU A 24 12.70 -17.90 -3.87
C GLU A 24 11.58 -16.88 -3.73
N ASN A 25 11.87 -15.62 -4.06
CA ASN A 25 10.98 -14.48 -3.86
C ASN A 25 9.54 -14.92 -4.13
N ARG A 26 8.71 -15.10 -3.08
CA ARG A 26 7.42 -15.80 -3.23
C ARG A 26 6.44 -15.08 -4.16
N TRP A 27 6.78 -13.84 -4.51
CA TRP A 27 6.04 -12.96 -5.38
C TRP A 27 6.57 -13.00 -6.81
N GLU A 28 7.67 -13.70 -7.08
CA GLU A 28 8.13 -13.93 -8.45
C GLU A 28 7.09 -14.79 -9.19
N ILE A 29 6.60 -14.27 -10.31
CA ILE A 29 5.71 -15.01 -11.21
C ILE A 29 6.58 -15.41 -12.40
N THR A 30 6.93 -16.69 -12.46
CA THR A 30 7.79 -17.26 -13.52
C THR A 30 7.00 -17.64 -14.77
N GLU A 31 5.69 -17.80 -14.63
CA GLU A 31 4.76 -18.05 -15.73
C GLU A 31 4.35 -16.73 -16.40
N ASP A 32 4.06 -16.77 -17.70
CA ASP A 32 3.46 -15.62 -18.37
C ASP A 32 2.01 -15.43 -17.88
N PHE A 33 1.65 -14.20 -17.56
CA PHE A 33 0.31 -13.86 -17.06
C PHE A 33 -0.29 -12.74 -17.89
N ASP A 34 -1.62 -12.73 -18.01
CA ASP A 34 -2.32 -11.74 -18.82
C ASP A 34 -2.08 -10.32 -18.28
N LYS A 35 -1.80 -9.39 -19.18
CA LYS A 35 -1.55 -7.98 -18.88
C LYS A 35 -2.58 -7.16 -19.65
N PRO A 36 -3.69 -6.75 -19.00
CA PRO A 36 -4.77 -6.07 -19.69
C PRO A 36 -4.29 -4.72 -20.24
N SER A 37 -4.79 -4.35 -21.42
CA SER A 37 -4.51 -3.03 -21.99
C SER A 37 -5.18 -1.94 -21.15
N VAL A 38 -4.40 -0.92 -20.75
CA VAL A 38 -4.88 0.18 -19.92
C VAL A 38 -4.91 1.49 -20.70
N THR A 39 -6.10 2.02 -20.92
CA THR A 39 -6.29 3.38 -21.45
C THR A 39 -6.53 4.35 -20.30
N ILE A 40 -5.75 5.43 -20.27
CA ILE A 40 -5.88 6.49 -19.26
C ILE A 40 -6.64 7.68 -19.84
N ASN A 41 -7.70 8.08 -19.16
CA ASN A 41 -8.54 9.22 -19.53
C ASN A 41 -8.12 10.46 -18.73
N ASP A 42 -7.47 11.42 -19.38
CA ASP A 42 -7.13 12.70 -18.75
C ASP A 42 -8.34 13.64 -18.76
N ILE A 43 -9.07 13.67 -17.64
CA ILE A 43 -10.25 14.53 -17.46
C ILE A 43 -9.83 15.99 -17.49
N SER A 44 -8.72 16.34 -16.85
CA SER A 44 -8.28 17.72 -16.73
C SER A 44 -7.82 18.32 -18.05
N LYS A 45 -7.32 17.49 -18.98
CA LYS A 45 -7.06 17.91 -20.36
C LYS A 45 -8.29 18.49 -21.03
N ASP A 46 -9.43 17.82 -20.88
CA ASP A 46 -10.69 18.30 -21.46
C ASP A 46 -11.28 19.44 -20.64
N TYR A 47 -11.22 19.34 -19.31
CA TYR A 47 -11.76 20.34 -18.40
C TYR A 47 -11.11 21.71 -18.64
N TYR A 48 -9.78 21.79 -18.72
CA TYR A 48 -9.08 23.07 -18.92
C TYR A 48 -8.94 23.49 -20.39
N ASN A 49 -9.47 22.72 -21.34
CA ASN A 49 -9.50 23.09 -22.75
C ASN A 49 -10.67 24.05 -23.04
N GLU A 50 -10.37 25.34 -23.20
CA GLU A 50 -11.37 26.39 -23.46
C GLU A 50 -12.14 26.19 -24.79
N ALA A 51 -11.64 25.37 -25.72
CA ALA A 51 -12.35 25.04 -26.96
C ALA A 51 -13.49 24.02 -26.76
N ILE A 52 -13.58 23.37 -25.60
CA ILE A 52 -14.67 22.45 -25.26
C ILE A 52 -15.72 23.25 -24.48
N GLU A 53 -16.97 23.28 -24.93
CA GLU A 53 -18.03 23.92 -24.14
C GLU A 53 -18.25 23.20 -22.80
N LEU A 54 -18.53 23.94 -21.72
CA LEU A 54 -18.69 23.34 -20.39
C LEU A 54 -19.80 22.27 -20.38
N GLU A 55 -20.90 22.53 -21.07
CA GLU A 55 -22.01 21.58 -21.23
C GLU A 55 -21.56 20.27 -21.90
N ASN A 56 -20.67 20.35 -22.90
CA ASN A 56 -20.15 19.16 -23.58
C ASN A 56 -19.20 18.37 -22.67
N PHE A 57 -18.38 19.07 -21.86
CA PHE A 57 -17.57 18.42 -20.83
C PHE A 57 -18.46 17.69 -19.81
N GLN A 58 -19.50 18.36 -19.29
CA GLN A 58 -20.43 17.77 -18.32
C GLN A 58 -21.19 16.57 -18.90
N LYS A 59 -21.56 16.60 -20.19
CA LYS A 59 -22.15 15.43 -20.88
C LYS A 59 -21.18 14.25 -20.98
N LYS A 60 -19.90 14.52 -21.19
CA LYS A 60 -18.85 13.49 -21.27
C LYS A 60 -18.52 12.88 -19.90
N TYR A 61 -18.51 13.71 -18.85
CA TYR A 61 -18.17 13.32 -17.47
C TYR A 61 -19.25 13.75 -16.45
N PRO A 62 -20.49 13.21 -16.55
CA PRO A 62 -21.64 13.72 -15.77
C PRO A 62 -21.49 13.52 -14.26
N TRP A 63 -20.64 12.59 -13.83
CA TRP A 63 -20.36 12.28 -12.43
C TRP A 63 -19.20 13.12 -11.85
N PHE A 64 -18.39 13.78 -12.67
CA PHE A 64 -17.13 14.40 -12.20
C PHE A 64 -17.34 15.66 -11.37
N GLN A 65 -18.39 16.45 -11.68
CA GLN A 65 -18.69 17.66 -10.92
C GLN A 65 -19.23 17.36 -9.51
N GLY A 66 -19.83 16.19 -9.29
CA GLY A 66 -20.39 15.78 -8.01
C GLY A 66 -21.39 16.80 -7.46
N THR A 67 -21.10 17.34 -6.27
CA THR A 67 -21.94 18.32 -5.57
C THR A 67 -21.53 19.78 -5.80
N VAL A 68 -20.51 20.03 -6.63
CA VAL A 68 -20.03 21.38 -6.93
C VAL A 68 -21.07 22.10 -7.80
N THR A 69 -21.38 23.37 -7.48
CA THR A 69 -22.33 24.17 -8.28
C THR A 69 -21.73 24.55 -9.64
N ASP A 70 -22.57 24.73 -10.66
CA ASP A 70 -22.10 25.11 -12.01
C ASP A 70 -21.27 26.40 -12.00
N SER A 71 -21.66 27.37 -11.18
CA SER A 71 -20.92 28.64 -11.02
C SER A 71 -19.53 28.43 -10.43
N ALA A 72 -19.42 27.62 -9.35
CA ALA A 72 -18.12 27.29 -8.76
C ALA A 72 -17.26 26.48 -9.74
N PHE A 73 -17.87 25.52 -10.45
CA PHE A 73 -17.19 24.67 -11.41
C PHE A 73 -16.67 25.47 -12.60
N ALA A 74 -17.46 26.40 -13.15
CA ALA A 74 -17.02 27.31 -14.22
C ALA A 74 -15.91 28.25 -13.77
N LYS A 75 -15.99 28.77 -12.53
CA LYS A 75 -14.94 29.64 -11.95
C LYS A 75 -13.60 28.92 -11.84
N ARG A 76 -13.60 27.69 -11.32
CA ARG A 76 -12.38 26.86 -11.18
C ARG A 76 -11.77 26.55 -12.55
N ARG A 77 -12.60 26.17 -13.52
CA ARG A 77 -12.20 25.93 -14.90
C ARG A 77 -11.43 27.09 -15.53
N ALA A 78 -11.90 28.31 -15.29
CA ALA A 78 -11.29 29.55 -15.80
C ALA A 78 -10.05 30.02 -15.00
N SER A 79 -9.73 29.38 -13.87
CA SER A 79 -8.63 29.78 -13.00
C SER A 79 -7.28 29.52 -13.67
N LYS A 80 -6.53 30.61 -13.94
CA LYS A 80 -5.18 30.50 -14.51
C LYS A 80 -4.17 29.86 -13.55
N GLU A 81 -4.41 29.95 -12.23
CA GLU A 81 -3.60 29.26 -11.23
C GLU A 81 -3.84 27.74 -11.27
N GLU A 82 -5.11 27.29 -11.27
CA GLU A 82 -5.41 25.84 -11.35
C GLU A 82 -4.93 25.24 -12.69
N GLN A 83 -5.10 25.96 -13.79
CA GLN A 83 -4.54 25.57 -15.10
C GLN A 83 -3.02 25.43 -15.06
N LYS A 84 -2.32 26.29 -14.31
CA LYS A 84 -0.86 26.22 -14.14
C LYS A 84 -0.47 24.97 -13.34
N VAL A 85 -1.18 24.68 -12.25
CA VAL A 85 -0.97 23.46 -11.44
C VAL A 85 -1.12 22.21 -12.30
N TYR A 86 -2.22 22.11 -13.06
CA TYR A 86 -2.44 20.97 -13.96
C TYR A 86 -1.33 20.83 -15.00
N LYS A 87 -0.91 21.93 -15.65
CA LYS A 87 0.17 21.89 -16.65
C LYS A 87 1.49 21.40 -16.04
N GLU A 88 1.82 21.85 -14.83
CA GLU A 88 3.03 21.38 -14.14
C GLU A 88 2.93 19.89 -13.80
N ALA A 89 1.82 19.45 -13.22
CA ALA A 89 1.57 18.04 -12.91
C ALA A 89 1.65 17.16 -14.16
N ALA A 90 0.95 17.53 -15.23
CA ALA A 90 0.93 16.80 -16.50
C ALA A 90 2.32 16.72 -17.15
N SER A 91 3.18 17.73 -16.95
CA SER A 91 4.57 17.70 -17.45
C SER A 91 5.48 16.71 -16.71
N LYS A 92 5.12 16.32 -15.48
CA LYS A 92 5.89 15.39 -14.64
C LYS A 92 5.46 13.93 -14.79
N VAL A 93 4.26 13.67 -15.30
CA VAL A 93 3.68 12.34 -15.38
C VAL A 93 3.76 11.81 -16.82
N ASP A 94 4.53 10.74 -17.02
CA ASP A 94 4.52 10.00 -18.28
C ASP A 94 3.33 9.04 -18.30
N LEU A 95 2.26 9.43 -18.99
CA LEU A 95 1.04 8.63 -19.14
C LEU A 95 1.27 7.30 -19.89
N LYS A 96 2.27 7.21 -20.76
CA LYS A 96 2.58 5.95 -21.46
C LYS A 96 3.24 4.97 -20.51
N LYS A 97 4.21 5.46 -19.73
CA LYS A 97 4.84 4.66 -18.67
C LYS A 97 3.80 4.23 -17.64
N LEU A 98 2.96 5.15 -17.16
CA LEU A 98 1.90 4.84 -16.20
C LEU A 98 0.93 3.78 -16.75
N SER A 99 0.54 3.85 -18.02
CA SER A 99 -0.31 2.84 -18.66
C SER A 99 0.34 1.45 -18.65
N THR A 100 1.64 1.36 -18.94
CA THR A 100 2.39 0.09 -18.91
C THR A 100 2.56 -0.46 -17.49
N ASP A 101 2.87 0.42 -16.54
CA ASP A 101 2.98 0.07 -15.12
C ASP A 101 1.63 -0.46 -14.58
N LEU A 102 0.52 0.22 -14.92
CA LEU A 102 -0.84 -0.19 -14.54
C LEU A 102 -1.27 -1.51 -15.19
N SER A 103 -0.90 -1.72 -16.46
CA SER A 103 -1.15 -2.99 -17.15
C SER A 103 -0.48 -4.16 -16.42
N THR A 104 0.77 -3.96 -15.98
CA THR A 104 1.49 -4.96 -15.19
C THR A 104 0.85 -5.14 -13.80
N LEU A 105 0.56 -4.04 -13.10
CA LEU A 105 -0.09 -4.06 -11.79
C LEU A 105 -1.42 -4.83 -11.84
N PHE A 106 -2.30 -4.48 -12.78
CA PHE A 106 -3.61 -5.12 -12.90
C PHE A 106 -3.50 -6.60 -13.28
N GLY A 107 -2.59 -6.97 -14.19
CA GLY A 107 -2.34 -8.37 -14.51
C GLY A 107 -1.89 -9.18 -13.28
N ARG A 108 -1.02 -8.60 -12.44
CA ARG A 108 -0.60 -9.25 -11.18
C ARG A 108 -1.73 -9.35 -10.17
N ILE A 109 -2.57 -8.32 -10.04
CA ILE A 109 -3.74 -8.39 -9.16
C ILE A 109 -4.68 -9.50 -9.65
N GLN A 110 -4.93 -9.61 -10.96
CA GLN A 110 -5.78 -10.67 -11.55
C GLN A 110 -5.20 -12.07 -11.33
N TYR A 111 -3.88 -12.21 -11.38
CA TYR A 111 -3.22 -13.48 -11.09
C TYR A 111 -3.54 -13.98 -9.67
N TYR A 112 -3.47 -13.12 -8.67
CA TYR A 112 -3.76 -13.48 -7.29
C TYR A 112 -5.26 -13.45 -6.94
N PHE A 113 -6.04 -12.63 -7.65
CA PHE A 113 -7.47 -12.41 -7.44
C PHE A 113 -8.20 -12.44 -8.79
N PRO A 114 -8.55 -13.63 -9.32
CA PRO A 114 -9.13 -13.77 -10.66
C PRO A 114 -10.45 -13.01 -10.87
N GLU A 115 -11.19 -12.71 -9.80
CA GLU A 115 -12.43 -11.92 -9.84
C GLU A 115 -12.17 -10.40 -10.00
N PHE A 116 -10.92 -9.95 -9.88
CA PHE A 116 -10.56 -8.54 -10.06
C PHE A 116 -10.77 -8.10 -11.51
N LYS A 117 -11.59 -7.07 -11.70
CA LYS A 117 -11.80 -6.43 -12.98
C LYS A 117 -10.96 -5.17 -13.07
N SER A 118 -10.11 -5.09 -14.08
CA SER A 118 -9.30 -3.89 -14.33
C SER A 118 -10.19 -2.64 -14.40
N PRO A 119 -9.89 -1.59 -13.62
CA PRO A 119 -10.71 -0.39 -13.59
C PRO A 119 -10.54 0.47 -14.83
N THR A 120 -11.54 1.31 -15.11
CA THR A 120 -11.34 2.44 -16.02
C THR A 120 -10.51 3.50 -15.30
N VAL A 121 -9.40 3.91 -15.91
CA VAL A 121 -8.43 4.81 -15.28
C VAL A 121 -8.68 6.24 -15.73
N PHE A 122 -8.74 7.14 -14.77
CA PHE A 122 -8.89 8.58 -14.97
C PHE A 122 -7.77 9.33 -14.26
N THR A 123 -7.09 10.23 -14.97
CA THR A 123 -6.22 11.23 -14.37
C THR A 123 -6.93 12.58 -14.35
N PHE A 124 -6.72 13.34 -13.28
CA PHE A 124 -7.23 14.69 -13.15
C PHE A 124 -6.32 15.51 -12.25
N SER A 125 -6.58 16.80 -12.14
CA SER A 125 -5.97 17.70 -11.17
C SER A 125 -7.08 18.21 -10.25
N SER A 126 -6.98 17.96 -8.95
CA SER A 126 -7.84 18.62 -7.96
C SER A 126 -7.44 20.09 -7.72
N ALA A 127 -6.31 20.51 -8.32
CA ALA A 127 -5.53 21.69 -7.97
C ALA A 127 -5.23 21.73 -6.46
N THR A 128 -4.76 20.56 -6.00
CA THR A 128 -4.18 20.19 -4.70
C THR A 128 -5.07 20.24 -3.47
N GLN A 129 -6.39 20.17 -3.64
CA GLN A 129 -7.32 19.91 -2.52
C GLN A 129 -7.24 18.46 -2.03
N MET A 130 -6.87 17.54 -2.91
CA MET A 130 -6.78 16.10 -2.63
C MET A 130 -5.33 15.61 -2.56
N ALA A 131 -4.38 16.51 -2.34
CA ALA A 131 -2.97 16.17 -2.50
C ALA A 131 -2.45 15.17 -1.46
N GLU A 132 -3.09 15.09 -0.27
CA GLU A 132 -2.77 14.12 0.78
C GLU A 132 -3.29 12.70 0.45
N GLU A 133 -4.43 12.61 -0.23
CA GLU A 133 -5.07 11.36 -0.67
C GLU A 133 -5.39 11.39 -2.17
N PRO A 134 -4.37 11.37 -3.05
CA PRO A 134 -4.55 11.68 -4.48
C PRO A 134 -5.09 10.49 -5.29
N VAL A 135 -5.35 9.34 -4.69
CA VAL A 135 -5.79 8.14 -5.41
C VAL A 135 -7.04 7.54 -4.79
N ILE A 136 -8.08 7.40 -5.61
CA ILE A 136 -9.34 6.79 -5.20
C ILE A 136 -9.69 5.65 -6.16
N PHE A 137 -9.77 4.44 -5.63
CA PHE A 137 -10.42 3.32 -6.29
C PHE A 137 -11.85 3.14 -5.76
N ASP A 138 -12.84 3.26 -6.65
CA ASP A 138 -14.24 2.96 -6.38
C ASP A 138 -14.62 1.59 -6.98
N PRO A 139 -14.78 0.55 -6.16
CA PRO A 139 -15.14 -0.77 -6.65
C PRO A 139 -16.57 -0.85 -7.21
N LYS A 140 -17.47 0.10 -6.88
CA LYS A 140 -18.85 0.09 -7.38
C LYS A 140 -18.94 0.49 -8.84
N SER A 141 -18.31 1.60 -9.21
CA SER A 141 -18.20 2.05 -10.60
C SER A 141 -17.06 1.38 -11.36
N ASN A 142 -16.14 0.72 -10.65
CA ASN A 142 -14.88 0.19 -11.14
C ASN A 142 -14.01 1.28 -11.81
N PHE A 143 -13.95 2.45 -11.14
CA PHE A 143 -13.15 3.59 -11.57
C PHE A 143 -11.94 3.78 -10.66
N LEU A 144 -10.80 4.09 -11.28
CA LEU A 144 -9.58 4.51 -10.60
C LEU A 144 -9.31 5.97 -10.94
N PHE A 145 -9.39 6.84 -9.94
CA PHE A 145 -9.10 8.27 -10.05
C PHE A 145 -7.71 8.56 -9.50
N ILE A 146 -6.88 9.23 -10.30
CA ILE A 146 -5.52 9.62 -9.96
C ILE A 146 -5.40 11.14 -10.10
N ASP A 147 -5.34 11.84 -8.98
CA ASP A 147 -5.04 13.26 -8.93
C ASP A 147 -3.53 13.48 -9.15
N ILE A 148 -3.15 13.82 -10.39
CA ILE A 148 -1.75 14.05 -10.75
C ILE A 148 -1.17 15.29 -10.06
N SER A 149 -2.02 16.21 -9.56
CA SER A 149 -1.57 17.36 -8.78
C SER A 149 -1.08 16.99 -7.37
N GLY A 150 -1.37 15.78 -6.88
CA GLY A 150 -0.81 15.23 -5.64
C GLY A 150 0.62 14.70 -5.75
N PHE A 151 1.25 14.78 -6.94
CA PHE A 151 2.57 14.19 -7.20
C PHE A 151 3.61 15.18 -7.75
N LEU A 152 3.51 16.45 -7.34
CA LEU A 152 4.38 17.55 -7.80
C LEU A 152 5.79 17.53 -7.19
N GLY A 153 5.99 16.75 -6.13
CA GLY A 153 7.24 16.63 -5.38
C GLY A 153 7.23 17.44 -4.08
N GLU A 154 8.15 17.07 -3.18
CA GLU A 154 8.32 17.74 -1.90
C GLU A 154 8.65 19.24 -2.07
N ASN A 155 8.14 20.07 -1.16
CA ASN A 155 8.37 21.53 -1.11
C ASN A 155 7.86 22.28 -2.35
N ASN A 156 6.92 21.70 -3.10
CA ASN A 156 6.30 22.39 -4.22
C ASN A 156 5.51 23.62 -3.73
N ALA A 157 5.61 24.73 -4.45
CA ALA A 157 4.97 26.00 -4.07
C ALA A 157 3.44 25.93 -4.01
N PHE A 158 2.82 24.91 -4.61
CA PHE A 158 1.37 24.69 -4.57
C PHE A 158 0.89 23.92 -3.34
N TYR A 159 1.77 23.29 -2.56
CA TYR A 159 1.43 22.56 -1.33
C TYR A 159 1.34 23.43 -0.08
N LYS A 160 0.73 24.61 -0.21
CA LYS A 160 0.55 25.54 0.91
C LYS A 160 -0.37 24.94 1.97
N GLY A 161 0.12 24.87 3.21
CA GLY A 161 -0.64 24.35 4.35
C GLY A 161 -0.58 22.83 4.51
N ILE A 162 0.15 22.12 3.65
CA ILE A 162 0.38 20.67 3.79
C ILE A 162 1.66 20.46 4.60
N GLU A 163 1.56 19.65 5.66
CA GLU A 163 2.68 19.38 6.55
C GLU A 163 3.87 18.72 5.82
N PRO A 164 5.13 19.13 6.10
CA PRO A 164 6.30 18.64 5.36
C PRO A 164 6.49 17.10 5.37
N TYR A 165 6.06 16.43 6.44
CA TYR A 165 6.20 14.97 6.54
C TYR A 165 5.30 14.22 5.55
N LEU A 166 4.12 14.76 5.22
CA LEU A 166 3.21 14.18 4.22
C LEU A 166 3.81 14.30 2.80
N GLN A 167 4.49 15.42 2.55
CA GLN A 167 5.08 15.75 1.24
C GLN A 167 6.20 14.79 0.81
N LYS A 168 6.78 14.02 1.74
CA LYS A 168 7.82 13.01 1.45
C LYS A 168 7.38 11.98 0.40
N SER A 169 6.08 11.68 0.35
CA SER A 169 5.49 10.71 -0.59
C SER A 169 4.66 11.35 -1.71
N MET A 170 4.65 12.67 -1.83
CA MET A 170 3.87 13.41 -2.82
C MET A 170 4.65 13.61 -4.12
N ASN A 171 5.25 12.54 -4.63
CA ASN A 171 6.12 12.53 -5.81
C ASN A 171 5.79 11.36 -6.75
N THR A 172 6.23 11.44 -8.00
CA THR A 172 5.87 10.46 -9.04
C THR A 172 6.37 9.03 -8.77
N GLN A 173 7.41 8.82 -7.95
CA GLN A 173 7.88 7.48 -7.57
C GLN A 173 6.89 6.77 -6.62
N ASN A 174 6.13 7.53 -5.83
CA ASN A 174 5.10 7.01 -4.93
C ASN A 174 3.72 6.88 -5.59
N MET A 175 3.55 7.29 -6.85
CA MET A 175 2.27 7.19 -7.55
C MET A 175 1.79 5.74 -7.68
N LEU A 176 2.63 4.84 -8.20
CA LEU A 176 2.25 3.44 -8.39
C LEU A 176 2.02 2.71 -7.04
N PRO A 177 2.86 2.89 -6.00
CA PRO A 177 2.56 2.41 -4.65
C PRO A 177 1.20 2.87 -4.11
N LYS A 178 0.87 4.17 -4.19
CA LYS A 178 -0.42 4.69 -3.72
C LYS A 178 -1.60 4.11 -4.50
N ILE A 179 -1.42 3.83 -5.79
CA ILE A 179 -2.43 3.14 -6.60
C ILE A 179 -2.63 1.70 -6.14
N ALA A 180 -1.54 0.95 -5.94
CA ALA A 180 -1.62 -0.42 -5.47
C ALA A 180 -2.24 -0.50 -4.06
N GLU A 181 -1.88 0.41 -3.15
CA GLU A 181 -2.47 0.52 -1.82
C GLU A 181 -3.99 0.80 -1.87
N SER A 182 -4.41 1.79 -2.67
CA SER A 182 -5.84 2.14 -2.82
C SER A 182 -6.69 0.96 -3.29
N ILE A 183 -6.11 0.08 -4.12
CA ILE A 183 -6.77 -1.17 -4.55
C ILE A 183 -6.68 -2.25 -3.46
N ALA A 184 -5.50 -2.46 -2.87
CA ALA A 184 -5.25 -3.50 -1.87
C ALA A 184 -6.19 -3.39 -0.66
N ILE A 185 -6.40 -2.17 -0.14
CA ILE A 185 -7.30 -1.91 0.99
C ILE A 185 -8.74 -2.35 0.68
N ARG A 186 -9.17 -2.31 -0.58
CA ARG A 186 -10.52 -2.74 -1.00
C ARG A 186 -10.67 -4.26 -1.10
N LEU A 187 -9.56 -5.00 -1.21
CA LEU A 187 -9.57 -6.46 -1.27
C LEU A 187 -9.66 -7.09 0.12
N ILE A 188 -9.16 -6.41 1.16
CA ILE A 188 -9.11 -6.94 2.51
C ILE A 188 -10.47 -6.75 3.21
N PRO A 189 -11.10 -7.82 3.73
CA PRO A 189 -12.32 -7.70 4.50
C PRO A 189 -12.14 -6.79 5.71
N PHE A 190 -12.98 -5.76 5.81
CA PHE A 190 -13.01 -4.89 6.98
C PHE A 190 -13.87 -5.51 8.09
N SER A 191 -13.34 -5.53 9.31
CA SER A 191 -14.08 -5.97 10.50
C SER A 191 -14.33 -4.78 11.43
N SER A 192 -15.59 -4.44 11.69
CA SER A 192 -15.95 -3.37 12.63
C SER A 192 -15.86 -3.79 14.11
N THR A 193 -15.67 -5.08 14.39
CA THR A 193 -15.66 -5.63 15.76
C THR A 193 -14.26 -5.94 16.28
N ASN A 194 -13.29 -6.15 15.40
CA ASN A 194 -11.90 -6.47 15.75
C ASN A 194 -11.05 -5.22 15.52
N GLN A 195 -10.87 -4.42 16.58
CA GLN A 195 -10.26 -3.09 16.52
C GLN A 195 -9.16 -2.89 17.56
N LYS A 196 -8.63 -3.98 18.14
CA LYS A 196 -7.45 -3.90 19.03
C LYS A 196 -6.21 -3.55 18.21
N PHE A 197 -5.15 -3.14 18.90
CA PHE A 197 -3.93 -2.70 18.23
C PHE A 197 -3.34 -3.76 17.29
N LEU A 198 -3.28 -5.03 17.71
CA LEU A 198 -2.87 -6.15 16.84
C LEU A 198 -3.73 -6.28 15.59
N ASP A 199 -5.05 -6.12 15.71
CA ASP A 199 -5.96 -6.21 14.57
C ASP A 199 -5.63 -5.13 13.52
N GLN A 200 -5.39 -3.90 13.98
CA GLN A 200 -5.03 -2.78 13.11
C GLN A 200 -3.66 -2.99 12.47
N MET A 201 -2.66 -3.42 13.23
CA MET A 201 -1.32 -3.74 12.70
C MET A 201 -1.37 -4.84 11.64
N VAL A 202 -2.07 -5.95 11.90
CA VAL A 202 -2.17 -7.05 10.94
C VAL A 202 -3.02 -6.67 9.73
N TYR A 203 -4.06 -5.84 9.88
CA TYR A 203 -4.80 -5.29 8.75
C TYR A 203 -3.89 -4.46 7.83
N SER A 204 -3.09 -3.55 8.40
CA SER A 204 -2.08 -2.81 7.64
C SER A 204 -1.00 -3.73 7.05
N GLY A 205 -0.58 -4.76 7.80
CA GLY A 205 0.37 -5.76 7.35
C GLY A 205 -0.13 -6.57 6.15
N LYS A 206 -1.41 -6.94 6.12
CA LYS A 206 -2.06 -7.55 4.95
C LYS A 206 -2.01 -6.63 3.74
N THR A 207 -2.28 -5.34 3.94
CA THR A 207 -2.17 -4.33 2.86
C THR A 207 -0.75 -4.30 2.30
N MET A 208 0.26 -4.31 3.16
CA MET A 208 1.66 -4.33 2.77
C MET A 208 2.08 -5.63 2.06
N ILE A 209 1.56 -6.79 2.48
CA ILE A 209 1.76 -8.06 1.77
C ILE A 209 1.15 -8.03 0.36
N LEU A 210 -0.03 -7.43 0.20
CA LEU A 210 -0.61 -7.25 -1.13
C LEU A 210 0.27 -6.34 -1.99
N GLN A 211 0.83 -5.27 -1.42
CA GLN A 211 1.82 -4.45 -2.14
C GLN A 211 3.08 -5.24 -2.53
N ASP A 212 3.60 -6.13 -1.67
CA ASP A 212 4.72 -7.02 -2.03
C ASP A 212 4.38 -7.91 -3.22
N ALA A 213 3.19 -8.52 -3.20
CA ALA A 213 2.71 -9.37 -4.27
C ALA A 213 2.47 -8.58 -5.57
N PHE A 214 1.96 -7.36 -5.48
CA PHE A 214 1.59 -6.56 -6.65
C PHE A 214 2.79 -5.82 -7.25
N LEU A 215 3.76 -5.45 -6.43
CA LEU A 215 4.89 -4.59 -6.79
C LEU A 215 6.23 -5.19 -6.30
N PRO A 216 6.61 -6.41 -6.70
CA PRO A 216 7.80 -7.08 -6.17
C PRO A 216 9.10 -6.33 -6.47
N GLU A 217 9.17 -5.61 -7.60
CA GLU A 217 10.35 -4.84 -8.03
C GLU A 217 10.42 -3.44 -7.40
N ILE A 218 9.37 -3.00 -6.70
CA ILE A 218 9.37 -1.69 -6.06
C ILE A 218 10.02 -1.79 -4.68
N PRO A 219 10.99 -0.93 -4.36
CA PRO A 219 11.59 -0.90 -3.03
C PRO A 219 10.58 -0.74 -1.90
N ASP A 220 10.81 -1.46 -0.81
CA ASP A 220 9.92 -1.49 0.36
C ASP A 220 9.64 -0.11 0.96
N TYR A 221 10.65 0.77 1.01
CA TYR A 221 10.47 2.13 1.52
C TYR A 221 9.45 2.93 0.70
N LEU A 222 9.33 2.69 -0.62
CA LEU A 222 8.33 3.37 -1.45
C LEU A 222 6.91 2.83 -1.19
N LYS A 223 6.77 1.52 -0.97
CA LYS A 223 5.50 0.87 -0.58
C LYS A 223 4.97 1.43 0.74
N MET A 224 5.89 1.69 1.69
CA MET A 224 5.57 2.33 2.98
C MET A 224 5.47 3.85 2.94
N HIS A 225 5.76 4.47 1.80
CA HIS A 225 5.80 5.94 1.66
C HIS A 225 6.86 6.62 2.54
N TYR A 226 7.86 5.86 2.94
CA TYR A 226 9.01 6.32 3.69
C TYR A 226 10.06 6.95 2.79
N THR A 227 10.91 7.76 3.39
CA THR A 227 12.27 7.96 2.89
C THR A 227 13.12 6.72 3.19
N GLN A 228 14.19 6.48 2.42
CA GLN A 228 15.12 5.37 2.70
C GLN A 228 15.60 5.38 4.17
N LYS A 229 15.93 6.55 4.72
CA LYS A 229 16.38 6.70 6.12
C LYS A 229 15.34 6.24 7.14
N GLN A 230 14.07 6.55 6.93
CA GLN A 230 12.99 6.08 7.80
C GLN A 230 12.84 4.56 7.68
N TYR A 231 13.01 3.98 6.50
CA TYR A 231 12.97 2.53 6.37
C TYR A 231 14.16 1.85 7.05
N ASP A 232 15.37 2.37 6.85
CA ASP A 232 16.59 1.85 7.49
C ASP A 232 16.50 1.92 9.02
N TRP A 233 15.95 3.00 9.57
CA TRP A 233 15.72 3.12 11.01
C TRP A 233 14.71 2.08 11.52
N ALA A 234 13.61 1.85 10.79
CA ALA A 234 12.59 0.88 11.20
C ALA A 234 13.17 -0.55 11.23
N ILE A 235 13.97 -0.92 10.23
CA ILE A 235 14.69 -2.21 10.22
C ILE A 235 15.66 -2.29 11.40
N ALA A 236 16.51 -1.28 11.58
CA ALA A 236 17.54 -1.29 12.63
C ALA A 236 16.97 -1.32 14.05
N ASN A 237 15.69 -0.98 14.22
CA ASN A 237 15.01 -0.94 15.51
C ASN A 237 13.84 -1.94 15.61
N GLU A 238 13.72 -2.91 14.70
CA GLU A 238 12.61 -3.88 14.68
C GLU A 238 12.47 -4.62 16.02
N GLY A 239 13.58 -5.09 16.60
CA GLY A 239 13.63 -5.70 17.94
C GLY A 239 13.17 -4.74 19.05
N ASN A 240 13.76 -3.55 19.11
CA ASN A 240 13.41 -2.52 20.11
C ASN A 240 11.92 -2.10 20.05
N ILE A 241 11.36 -1.94 18.85
CA ILE A 241 9.94 -1.61 18.66
C ILE A 241 9.07 -2.74 19.20
N TRP A 242 9.42 -3.98 18.86
CA TRP A 242 8.71 -5.16 19.29
C TRP A 242 8.73 -5.33 20.82
N ASP A 243 9.89 -5.19 21.43
CA ASP A 243 10.05 -5.27 22.88
C ASP A 243 9.21 -4.20 23.59
N TYR A 244 9.22 -2.96 23.10
CA TYR A 244 8.35 -1.92 23.66
C TYR A 244 6.86 -2.29 23.58
N PHE A 245 6.39 -2.84 22.46
CA PHE A 245 4.99 -3.26 22.31
C PHE A 245 4.61 -4.41 23.25
N VAL A 246 5.52 -5.35 23.49
CA VAL A 246 5.30 -6.50 24.37
C VAL A 246 5.39 -6.10 25.84
N GLU A 247 6.47 -5.43 26.25
CA GLU A 247 6.71 -5.01 27.64
C GLU A 247 5.66 -4.02 28.13
N SER A 248 5.13 -3.19 27.23
CA SER A 248 4.06 -2.23 27.54
C SER A 248 2.64 -2.83 27.37
N ASP A 249 2.51 -4.13 27.09
CA ASP A 249 1.24 -4.86 26.90
C ASP A 249 0.30 -4.20 25.87
N LEU A 250 0.86 -3.72 24.75
CA LEU A 250 0.12 -2.93 23.76
C LEU A 250 -0.61 -3.77 22.73
N LEU A 251 -0.10 -4.96 22.39
CA LEU A 251 -0.58 -5.78 21.27
C LEU A 251 -2.09 -6.04 21.34
N PHE A 252 -2.59 -6.47 22.50
CA PHE A 252 -4.01 -6.81 22.68
C PHE A 252 -4.83 -5.66 23.31
N SER A 253 -4.24 -4.48 23.40
CA SER A 253 -4.90 -3.29 23.94
C SER A 253 -5.99 -2.77 23.01
N ALA A 254 -7.07 -2.30 23.60
CA ALA A 254 -8.16 -1.58 22.93
C ALA A 254 -8.00 -0.05 23.01
N ASP A 255 -6.83 0.45 23.45
CA ASP A 255 -6.54 1.88 23.52
C ASP A 255 -6.45 2.48 22.11
N THR A 256 -7.46 3.28 21.76
CA THR A 256 -7.58 3.92 20.44
C THR A 256 -6.45 4.90 20.15
N ARG A 257 -5.76 5.42 21.17
CA ARG A 257 -4.62 6.33 20.99
C ARG A 257 -3.43 5.64 20.33
N LEU A 258 -3.34 4.31 20.37
CA LEU A 258 -2.26 3.57 19.73
C LEU A 258 -2.27 3.72 18.21
N GLN A 259 -3.46 3.94 17.62
CA GLN A 259 -3.60 4.24 16.21
C GLN A 259 -2.84 5.53 15.86
N ASP A 260 -3.10 6.62 16.57
CA ASP A 260 -2.44 7.91 16.32
C ASP A 260 -0.94 7.92 16.66
N ARG A 261 -0.51 7.03 17.55
CA ARG A 261 0.90 6.92 17.95
C ARG A 261 1.75 6.11 16.98
N PHE A 262 1.18 5.09 16.34
CA PHE A 262 1.95 4.06 15.63
C PHE A 262 1.40 3.68 14.25
N ILE A 263 0.23 4.15 13.83
CA ILE A 263 -0.40 3.74 12.56
C ILE A 263 -0.79 4.95 11.69
N SER A 264 -1.47 5.95 12.26
CA SER A 264 -1.88 7.15 11.54
C SER A 264 -0.66 7.95 11.03
N PRO A 265 -0.78 8.66 9.89
CA PRO A 265 0.31 9.51 9.40
C PRO A 265 0.74 10.56 10.42
N ALA A 266 2.04 10.57 10.73
CA ALA A 266 2.68 11.50 11.65
C ALA A 266 4.14 11.72 11.20
N PRO A 267 4.85 12.76 11.68
CA PRO A 267 6.27 12.92 11.37
C PRO A 267 7.15 11.80 11.94
N PHE A 268 6.71 11.16 13.02
CA PHE A 268 7.39 10.09 13.75
C PHE A 268 6.41 9.32 14.64
N SER A 269 6.83 8.17 15.17
CA SER A 269 6.03 7.36 16.10
C SER A 269 6.27 7.76 17.56
N LYS A 270 5.22 7.72 18.40
CA LYS A 270 5.29 8.25 19.77
C LYS A 270 5.45 7.14 20.81
N PHE A 271 6.67 6.89 21.24
CA PHE A 271 7.00 5.99 22.35
C PHE A 271 6.92 6.69 23.71
N TYR A 272 6.81 8.03 23.70
CA TYR A 272 6.90 8.89 24.88
C TYR A 272 8.28 8.81 25.55
N THR A 273 9.32 8.70 24.72
CA THR A 273 10.72 8.76 25.14
C THR A 273 11.49 9.75 24.27
N GLU A 274 12.78 9.91 24.53
CA GLU A 274 13.63 10.84 23.77
C GLU A 274 13.80 10.42 22.30
N ILE A 275 13.55 9.14 21.96
CA ILE A 275 13.70 8.61 20.60
C ILE A 275 12.57 9.05 19.65
N ASP A 276 11.48 9.60 20.18
CA ASP A 276 10.27 9.90 19.41
C ASP A 276 10.59 10.64 18.11
N ASN A 277 11.32 11.75 18.17
CA ASN A 277 11.65 12.58 17.00
C ASN A 277 12.61 11.92 15.98
N GLU A 278 13.30 10.86 16.38
CA GLU A 278 14.21 10.10 15.53
C GLU A 278 13.54 8.85 14.94
N SER A 279 12.42 8.43 15.54
CA SER A 279 11.72 7.24 15.14
C SER A 279 11.05 7.38 13.77
N SER A 280 10.97 6.27 13.06
CA SER A 280 10.19 6.20 11.84
C SER A 280 8.71 6.44 12.14
N PRO A 281 7.97 7.09 11.23
CA PRO A 281 6.54 7.24 11.39
C PRO A 281 5.86 5.88 11.24
N GLN A 282 4.66 5.67 11.76
CA GLN A 282 3.84 4.50 11.45
C GLN A 282 4.50 3.12 11.72
N VAL A 283 5.33 2.97 12.77
CA VAL A 283 6.05 1.69 13.05
C VAL A 283 5.12 0.51 13.34
N GLY A 284 3.86 0.74 13.69
CA GLY A 284 2.83 -0.29 13.82
C GLY A 284 2.50 -0.94 12.47
N ILE A 285 2.50 -0.17 11.37
CA ILE A 285 2.36 -0.72 10.01
C ILE A 285 3.57 -1.57 9.66
N PHE A 286 4.78 -1.07 9.93
CA PHE A 286 6.02 -1.82 9.72
C PHE A 286 5.98 -3.15 10.49
N THR A 287 5.69 -3.12 11.78
CA THR A 287 5.64 -4.31 12.63
C THR A 287 4.58 -5.30 12.14
N GLY A 288 3.38 -4.81 11.81
CA GLY A 288 2.31 -5.64 11.24
C GLY A 288 2.71 -6.32 9.92
N TRP A 289 3.43 -5.61 9.07
CA TRP A 289 3.98 -6.16 7.82
C TRP A 289 4.98 -7.28 8.08
N GLN A 290 5.89 -7.10 9.04
CA GLN A 290 6.90 -8.09 9.41
C GLN A 290 6.28 -9.34 10.03
N ILE A 291 5.25 -9.19 10.88
CA ILE A 291 4.44 -10.32 11.39
C ILE A 291 3.84 -11.12 10.23
N CYS A 292 3.23 -10.43 9.26
CA CYS A 292 2.59 -11.06 8.11
C CYS A 292 3.60 -11.76 7.19
N ARG A 293 4.77 -11.14 6.95
CA ARG A 293 5.88 -11.74 6.20
C ARG A 293 6.36 -13.02 6.86
N LYS A 294 6.58 -12.96 8.18
CA LYS A 294 6.98 -14.12 8.98
C LYS A 294 5.94 -15.23 8.92
N PHE A 295 4.65 -14.91 9.08
CA PHE A 295 3.57 -15.90 8.93
C PHE A 295 3.63 -16.62 7.58
N LEU A 296 3.71 -15.87 6.49
CA LEU A 296 3.72 -16.45 5.13
C LEU A 296 5.01 -17.20 4.79
N MET A 297 6.11 -16.92 5.49
CA MET A 297 7.34 -17.71 5.41
C MET A 297 7.17 -19.07 6.11
N GLU A 298 6.49 -19.11 7.26
CA GLU A 298 6.22 -20.36 8.00
C GLU A 298 5.06 -21.17 7.40
N LYS A 299 4.16 -20.50 6.67
CA LYS A 299 2.96 -21.07 6.03
C LYS A 299 2.94 -20.78 4.51
N PRO A 300 3.96 -21.22 3.74
CA PRO A 300 4.07 -20.89 2.32
C PRO A 300 2.90 -21.43 1.48
N GLU A 301 2.21 -22.46 1.94
CA GLU A 301 1.02 -23.06 1.32
C GLU A 301 -0.24 -22.19 1.41
N VAL A 302 -0.25 -21.16 2.27
CA VAL A 302 -1.39 -20.26 2.40
C VAL A 302 -1.39 -19.28 1.23
N SER A 303 -2.43 -19.37 0.40
CA SER A 303 -2.70 -18.47 -0.71
C SER A 303 -3.11 -17.07 -0.21
N LEU A 304 -2.95 -16.05 -1.08
CA LEU A 304 -3.21 -14.66 -0.70
C LEU A 304 -4.67 -14.37 -0.37
N ASP A 305 -5.60 -14.93 -1.14
CA ASP A 305 -7.05 -14.84 -0.92
C ASP A 305 -7.43 -15.38 0.45
N LYS A 306 -6.91 -16.55 0.83
CA LYS A 306 -7.12 -17.11 2.16
C LYS A 306 -6.47 -16.25 3.23
N PHE A 307 -5.22 -15.82 3.03
CA PHE A 307 -4.46 -15.05 4.00
C PHE A 307 -5.16 -13.74 4.41
N ILE A 308 -5.73 -13.00 3.45
CA ILE A 308 -6.39 -11.73 3.77
C ILE A 308 -7.68 -11.91 4.57
N GLU A 309 -8.30 -13.08 4.53
CA GLU A 309 -9.50 -13.42 5.32
C GLU A 309 -9.20 -13.91 6.74
N MET A 310 -7.96 -14.36 7.02
CA MET A 310 -7.60 -14.93 8.32
C MET A 310 -7.67 -13.93 9.48
N ASP A 311 -7.97 -14.41 10.69
CA ASP A 311 -7.99 -13.56 11.88
C ASP A 311 -6.57 -13.05 12.26
N ALA A 312 -6.49 -11.84 12.80
CA ALA A 312 -5.22 -11.22 13.15
C ALA A 312 -4.49 -11.97 14.28
N THR A 313 -5.22 -12.46 15.28
CA THR A 313 -4.65 -13.25 16.37
C THR A 313 -4.18 -14.61 15.87
N GLU A 314 -4.89 -15.20 14.91
CA GLU A 314 -4.46 -16.44 14.26
C GLU A 314 -3.14 -16.26 13.49
N ILE A 315 -3.05 -15.24 12.62
CA ILE A 315 -1.83 -14.90 11.89
C ILE A 315 -0.68 -14.67 12.87
N PHE A 316 -0.92 -13.86 13.90
CA PHE A 316 0.10 -13.55 14.90
C PHE A 316 0.61 -14.79 15.63
N ASN A 317 -0.28 -15.62 16.18
CA ASN A 317 0.11 -16.82 16.93
C ASN A 317 0.87 -17.82 16.04
N GLN A 318 0.43 -18.01 14.79
CA GLN A 318 1.07 -18.94 13.86
C GLN A 318 2.36 -18.41 13.23
N SER A 319 2.61 -17.11 13.29
CA SER A 319 3.87 -16.52 12.82
C SER A 319 5.04 -16.83 13.74
N GLU A 320 4.78 -17.11 15.03
CA GLU A 320 5.81 -17.15 16.08
C GLU A 320 6.75 -15.93 16.04
N TYR A 321 6.20 -14.77 15.67
CA TYR A 321 6.98 -13.56 15.44
C TYR A 321 7.71 -13.11 16.71
N LYS A 322 9.04 -13.14 16.62
CA LYS A 322 10.01 -12.69 17.62
C LYS A 322 11.24 -12.19 16.85
N PRO A 323 11.27 -10.92 16.44
CA PRO A 323 12.43 -10.36 15.77
C PRO A 323 13.63 -10.48 16.71
N LYS A 324 14.82 -10.67 16.13
CA LYS A 324 16.08 -10.68 16.89
C LYS A 324 16.74 -9.33 16.71
N ASP A 325 17.47 -8.92 17.73
CA ASP A 325 18.40 -7.79 17.67
C ASP A 325 19.56 -8.03 16.70
#